data_AF-A0A7G1P7I4-F1
#
_entry.id   AF-A0A7G1P7I4-F1
#
_cell.length_a   1.000
_cell.length_b   1.000
_cell.length_c   1.000
_cell.angle_alpha   90.00
_cell.angle_beta   90.00
_cell.angle_gamma   90.00
#
_symmetry.space_group_name_H-M   'P 1'
#
loop_
_entity.id
_entity.type
_entity.pdbx_description
1 polymer ?
#
loop_
_entity_poly.entity_id
_entity_poly.type
_entity_poly.pdbx_seq_one_letter_code
_entity_poly.pdbx_strand_id
1 'polypeptide(L)'
;MIGSTEAEARANEQVLEDHIVHAHGVSRLEGLLQLPPGVLELDRQLPAELPPESSVEGAKSRYTLVVELARRERLTVRQLIGRLGGGRGHLTFTGTPEQVADAIEEWFTLGAADGFNIMPAVLPSGLDAFVDHVVPILRTRGLLRTEYDGRPPQAPRQTLRERYGLPRPANQHVSPALARI
;
A
#
# COMPACT_ATOMS: atom_id res chain seq x y z
N MET A 1 -10.48 -0.86 -1.95
CA MET A 1 -11.34 -1.65 -2.84
C MET A 1 -11.91 -0.77 -3.96
N ILE A 2 -12.06 -1.29 -5.18
CA ILE A 2 -12.67 -0.54 -6.30
C ILE A 2 -14.07 -1.12 -6.57
N GLY A 3 -15.04 -0.27 -6.82
CA GLY A 3 -16.38 -0.65 -7.29
C GLY A 3 -16.95 0.44 -8.21
N SER A 4 -17.93 0.09 -9.04
CA SER A 4 -18.60 1.02 -9.95
C SER A 4 -19.33 2.14 -9.20
N THR A 5 -19.67 1.89 -7.94
CA THR A 5 -20.21 2.87 -6.99
C THR A 5 -19.48 2.75 -5.65
N GLU A 6 -19.56 3.78 -4.81
CA GLU A 6 -19.03 3.69 -3.44
C GLU A 6 -19.68 2.58 -2.62
N ALA A 7 -20.99 2.36 -2.82
CA ALA A 7 -21.73 1.32 -2.12
C ALA A 7 -21.21 -0.08 -2.50
N GLU A 8 -20.98 -0.32 -3.78
CA GLU A 8 -20.37 -1.57 -4.26
C GLU A 8 -18.93 -1.73 -3.75
N ALA A 9 -18.12 -0.67 -3.80
CA ALA A 9 -16.74 -0.70 -3.30
C ALA A 9 -16.69 -1.06 -1.81
N ARG A 10 -17.58 -0.48 -0.99
CA ARG A 10 -17.73 -0.79 0.44
C ARG A 10 -18.25 -2.20 0.68
N ALA A 11 -19.21 -2.67 -0.11
CA ALA A 11 -19.70 -4.05 -0.01
C ALA A 11 -18.57 -5.06 -0.31
N ASN A 12 -17.77 -4.81 -1.34
CA ASN A 12 -16.62 -5.64 -1.68
C ASN A 12 -15.54 -5.62 -0.58
N GLU A 13 -15.31 -4.46 0.06
CA GLU A 13 -14.42 -4.35 1.22
C GLU A 13 -14.94 -5.19 2.39
N GLN A 14 -16.23 -5.09 2.72
CA GLN A 14 -16.86 -5.87 3.78
C GLN A 14 -16.69 -7.38 3.55
N VAL A 15 -16.85 -7.85 2.31
CA VAL A 15 -16.60 -9.27 1.97
C VAL A 15 -15.19 -9.70 2.39
N LEU A 16 -14.17 -8.86 2.18
CA LEU A 16 -12.81 -9.21 2.61
C LEU A 16 -12.65 -9.15 4.13
N GLU A 17 -13.28 -8.17 4.78
CA GLU A 17 -13.27 -8.08 6.23
C GLU A 17 -13.91 -9.31 6.89
N ASP A 18 -14.98 -9.84 6.31
CA ASP A 18 -15.67 -11.03 6.80
C ASP A 18 -14.80 -12.29 6.69
N HIS A 19 -13.78 -12.29 5.83
CA HIS A 19 -12.80 -13.38 5.69
C HIS A 19 -11.59 -13.23 6.60
N ILE A 20 -11.52 -12.19 7.44
CA ILE A 20 -10.45 -12.02 8.40
C ILE A 20 -10.51 -13.14 9.45
N VAL A 21 -9.44 -13.92 9.54
CA VAL A 21 -9.25 -14.89 10.64
C VAL A 21 -8.89 -14.12 11.92
N HIS A 22 -9.92 -13.68 12.64
CA HIS A 22 -9.78 -12.82 13.82
C HIS A 22 -8.85 -13.40 14.89
N ALA A 23 -8.88 -14.71 15.13
CA ALA A 23 -7.98 -15.36 16.10
C ALA A 23 -6.49 -15.12 15.79
N HIS A 24 -6.13 -15.15 14.49
CA HIS A 24 -4.76 -14.84 14.05
C HIS A 24 -4.42 -13.35 14.22
N GLY A 25 -5.40 -12.47 13.93
CA GLY A 25 -5.27 -11.03 14.14
C GLY A 25 -5.03 -10.68 15.61
N VAL A 26 -5.81 -11.28 16.51
CA VAL A 26 -5.68 -11.13 17.97
C VAL A 26 -4.31 -11.61 18.43
N SER A 27 -3.91 -12.83 18.08
CA SER A 27 -2.61 -13.39 18.49
C SER A 27 -1.44 -12.53 18.03
N ARG A 28 -1.48 -12.01 16.79
CA ARG A 28 -0.45 -11.08 16.30
C ARG A 28 -0.44 -9.74 17.04
N LEU A 29 -1.60 -9.23 17.39
CA LEU A 29 -1.72 -7.96 18.09
C LEU A 29 -1.24 -8.09 19.54
N GLU A 30 -1.57 -9.18 20.22
CA GLU A 30 -1.06 -9.50 21.56
C GLU A 30 0.47 -9.62 21.55
N GLY A 31 1.03 -10.32 20.57
CA GLY A 31 2.50 -10.40 20.39
C GLY A 31 3.15 -9.06 20.12
N LEU A 32 2.55 -8.20 19.28
CA LEU A 32 3.04 -6.84 19.04
C LEU A 32 3.00 -5.98 20.30
N LEU A 33 1.93 -6.11 21.09
CA LEU A 33 1.69 -5.31 22.29
C LEU A 33 2.33 -5.91 23.56
N GLN A 34 3.07 -7.02 23.43
CA GLN A 34 3.67 -7.78 24.53
C GLN A 34 2.65 -8.19 25.61
N LEU A 35 1.43 -8.50 25.20
CA LEU A 35 0.36 -8.95 26.09
C LEU A 35 0.34 -10.48 26.16
N PRO A 36 -0.04 -11.07 27.31
CA PRO A 36 -0.36 -12.48 27.40
C PRO A 36 -1.48 -12.88 26.41
N PRO A 37 -1.49 -14.13 25.92
CA PRO A 37 -2.57 -14.63 25.07
C PRO A 37 -3.94 -14.59 25.75
N GLY A 38 -4.98 -14.16 25.03
CA GLY A 38 -6.37 -14.13 25.50
C GLY A 38 -6.75 -12.89 26.32
N VAL A 39 -5.94 -11.83 26.28
CA VAL A 39 -6.23 -10.55 26.94
C VAL A 39 -7.11 -9.66 26.06
N LEU A 40 -6.97 -9.75 24.73
CA LEU A 40 -7.68 -8.88 23.82
C LEU A 40 -9.03 -9.46 23.39
N GLU A 41 -10.08 -8.69 23.63
CA GLU A 41 -11.46 -9.00 23.23
C GLU A 41 -11.86 -8.20 21.98
N LEU A 42 -12.43 -8.87 20.97
CA LEU A 42 -12.68 -8.28 19.66
C LEU A 42 -13.50 -6.99 19.71
N ASP A 43 -14.57 -6.96 20.50
CA ASP A 43 -15.52 -5.85 20.55
C ASP A 43 -15.23 -4.87 21.70
N ARG A 44 -13.99 -4.89 22.22
CA ARG A 44 -13.46 -3.95 23.22
C ARG A 44 -12.31 -3.14 22.64
N GLN A 45 -12.06 -1.97 23.20
CA GLN A 45 -10.85 -1.19 22.89
C GLN A 45 -9.63 -1.83 23.56
N LEU A 46 -8.42 -1.43 23.13
CA LEU A 46 -7.18 -1.86 23.79
C LEU A 46 -7.22 -1.54 25.30
N PRO A 47 -6.68 -2.41 26.17
CA PRO A 47 -6.57 -2.16 27.62
C PRO A 47 -5.92 -0.81 27.89
N ALA A 48 -6.46 0.00 28.82
CA ALA A 48 -5.97 1.37 29.06
C ALA A 48 -4.47 1.42 29.38
N GLU A 49 -4.01 0.46 30.17
CA GLU A 49 -2.61 0.26 30.51
C GLU A 49 -2.00 -0.77 29.55
N LEU A 50 -0.99 -0.33 28.81
CA LEU A 50 -0.16 -1.17 27.96
C LEU A 50 1.31 -0.99 28.37
N PRO A 51 2.20 -1.96 28.09
CA PRO A 51 3.63 -1.79 28.30
C PRO A 51 4.13 -0.49 27.66
N PRO A 52 4.99 0.31 28.30
CA PRO A 52 5.47 1.54 27.70
C PRO A 52 6.35 1.22 26.48
N GLU A 53 6.40 2.11 25.48
CA GLU A 53 7.27 1.93 24.29
C GLU A 53 8.73 1.67 24.67
N SER A 54 9.20 2.24 25.79
CA SER A 54 10.56 2.02 26.30
C SER A 54 10.86 0.56 26.65
N SER A 55 9.85 -0.27 26.91
CA SER A 55 9.99 -1.70 27.16
C SER A 55 9.99 -2.55 25.88
N VAL A 56 9.78 -1.94 24.71
CA VAL A 56 9.68 -2.64 23.43
C VAL A 56 11.03 -2.72 22.75
N GLU A 57 11.64 -3.91 22.71
CA GLU A 57 12.89 -4.13 21.98
C GLU A 57 12.62 -4.50 20.51
N GLY A 58 12.95 -3.60 19.59
CA GLY A 58 12.66 -3.72 18.15
C GLY A 58 11.21 -3.34 17.78
N ALA A 59 10.98 -2.88 16.54
CA ALA A 59 9.66 -2.46 16.05
C ALA A 59 8.93 -1.37 16.89
N LYS A 60 9.65 -0.57 17.69
CA LYS A 60 9.11 0.55 18.50
C LYS A 60 8.15 1.45 17.73
N SER A 61 8.57 1.92 16.55
CA SER A 61 7.73 2.77 15.68
C SER A 61 6.41 2.10 15.27
N ARG A 62 6.41 0.77 15.11
CA ARG A 62 5.20 0.01 14.80
C ARG A 62 4.27 -0.08 16.01
N TYR A 63 4.84 -0.35 17.18
CA TYR A 63 4.09 -0.38 18.43
C TYR A 63 3.36 0.95 18.65
N THR A 64 4.11 2.07 18.60
CA THR A 64 3.57 3.41 18.80
C THR A 64 2.48 3.74 17.79
N LEU A 65 2.72 3.50 16.49
CA LEU A 65 1.72 3.75 15.45
C LEU A 65 0.42 2.99 15.68
N VAL A 66 0.49 1.71 16.08
CA VAL A 66 -0.70 0.89 16.32
C VAL A 66 -1.48 1.37 17.54
N VAL A 67 -0.79 1.67 18.65
CA VAL A 67 -1.43 2.17 19.87
C VAL A 67 -2.07 3.53 19.62
N GLU A 68 -1.34 4.47 18.99
CA GLU A 68 -1.86 5.80 18.69
C GLU A 68 -3.07 5.75 17.75
N LEU A 69 -3.02 4.93 16.69
CA LEU A 69 -4.15 4.72 15.79
C LEU A 69 -5.39 4.24 16.55
N ALA A 70 -5.23 3.19 17.36
CA ALA A 70 -6.32 2.61 18.14
C ALA A 70 -6.94 3.62 19.11
N ARG A 71 -6.11 4.44 19.76
CA ARG A 71 -6.55 5.46 20.73
C ARG A 71 -7.21 6.66 20.06
N ARG A 72 -6.56 7.23 19.05
CA ARG A 72 -7.04 8.42 18.32
C ARG A 72 -8.42 8.18 17.72
N GLU A 73 -8.63 6.99 17.16
CA GLU A 73 -9.89 6.63 16.48
C GLU A 73 -10.83 5.80 17.36
N ARG A 74 -10.47 5.57 18.64
CA ARG A 74 -11.28 4.84 19.63
C ARG A 74 -11.73 3.46 19.14
N LEU A 75 -10.86 2.77 18.42
CA LEU A 75 -11.16 1.52 17.72
C LEU A 75 -11.32 0.35 18.70
N THR A 76 -12.28 -0.52 18.40
CA THR A 76 -12.30 -1.89 18.95
C THR A 76 -11.16 -2.72 18.39
N VAL A 77 -10.76 -3.81 19.06
CA VAL A 77 -9.74 -4.74 18.56
C VAL A 77 -10.12 -5.29 17.18
N ARG A 78 -11.40 -5.58 16.94
CA ARG A 78 -11.93 -6.03 15.65
C ARG A 78 -11.64 -5.01 14.55
N GLN A 79 -12.01 -3.75 14.78
CA GLN A 79 -11.79 -2.66 13.83
C GLN A 79 -10.29 -2.39 13.62
N LEU A 80 -9.49 -2.44 14.68
CA LEU A 80 -8.05 -2.28 14.59
C LEU A 80 -7.42 -3.39 13.74
N ILE A 81 -7.83 -4.65 13.93
CA ILE A 81 -7.37 -5.78 13.10
C ILE A 81 -7.73 -5.54 11.64
N GLY A 82 -8.97 -5.12 11.33
CA GLY A 82 -9.39 -4.77 9.97
C GLY A 82 -8.51 -3.69 9.35
N ARG A 83 -8.30 -2.58 10.09
CA ARG A 83 -7.47 -1.45 9.65
C ARG A 83 -6.01 -1.85 9.38
N LEU A 84 -5.45 -2.76 10.19
CA LEU A 84 -4.10 -3.27 10.01
C LEU A 84 -4.01 -4.30 8.88
N GLY A 85 -5.09 -5.04 8.61
CA GLY A 85 -5.20 -6.04 7.55
C GLY A 85 -5.10 -5.44 6.15
N GLY A 86 -5.72 -4.29 5.93
CA GLY A 86 -5.80 -3.66 4.60
C GLY A 86 -4.51 -3.04 4.05
N GLY A 87 -3.45 -2.93 4.85
CA GLY A 87 -2.22 -2.30 4.35
C GLY A 87 -1.14 -1.98 5.36
N ARG A 88 -1.26 -2.32 6.65
CA ARG A 88 -0.16 -2.18 7.63
C ARG A 88 0.56 -0.80 7.61
N GLY A 89 -0.16 0.29 7.38
CA GLY A 89 0.39 1.67 7.33
C GLY A 89 0.48 2.30 5.93
N HIS A 90 0.13 1.56 4.88
CA HIS A 90 -0.09 2.14 3.55
C HIS A 90 -1.44 2.84 3.48
N LEU A 91 -1.58 3.78 2.54
CA LEU A 91 -2.87 4.37 2.20
C LEU A 91 -3.80 3.29 1.64
N THR A 92 -4.86 2.99 2.36
CA THR A 92 -5.95 2.13 1.90
C THR A 92 -7.04 3.00 1.32
N PHE A 93 -7.49 2.68 0.11
CA PHE A 93 -8.53 3.44 -0.57
C PHE A 93 -9.69 2.54 -0.96
N THR A 94 -10.92 2.95 -0.64
CA THR A 94 -12.15 2.25 -1.03
C THR A 94 -13.14 3.24 -1.65
N GLY A 95 -13.47 3.04 -2.92
CA GLY A 95 -14.31 3.98 -3.70
C GLY A 95 -14.38 3.64 -5.19
N THR A 96 -14.79 4.61 -6.00
CA THR A 96 -14.90 4.47 -7.45
C THR A 96 -13.57 4.66 -8.17
N PRO A 97 -13.44 4.23 -9.44
CA PRO A 97 -12.23 4.46 -10.24
C PRO A 97 -11.84 5.93 -10.35
N GLU A 98 -12.81 6.84 -10.47
CA GLU A 98 -12.60 8.28 -10.52
C GLU A 98 -12.00 8.78 -9.22
N GLN A 99 -12.52 8.36 -8.07
CA GLN A 99 -12.01 8.80 -6.78
C GLN A 99 -10.59 8.28 -6.51
N VAL A 100 -10.26 7.06 -6.98
CA VAL A 100 -8.88 6.55 -6.94
C VAL A 100 -7.97 7.41 -7.81
N ALA A 101 -8.41 7.76 -9.03
CA ALA A 101 -7.64 8.62 -9.93
C ALA A 101 -7.45 10.04 -9.35
N ASP A 102 -8.48 10.60 -8.71
CA ASP A 102 -8.42 11.90 -8.02
C ASP A 102 -7.37 11.88 -6.91
N ALA A 103 -7.34 10.82 -6.09
CA ALA A 103 -6.35 10.69 -5.01
C ALA A 103 -4.91 10.57 -5.55
N ILE A 104 -4.72 9.81 -6.65
CA ILE A 104 -3.42 9.69 -7.33
C ILE A 104 -2.97 11.04 -7.90
N GLU A 105 -3.89 11.76 -8.55
CA GLU A 105 -3.65 13.08 -9.13
C GLU A 105 -3.27 14.10 -8.06
N GLU A 106 -4.01 14.16 -6.95
CA GLU A 106 -3.70 15.04 -5.83
C GLU A 106 -2.28 14.82 -5.31
N TRP A 107 -1.91 13.57 -5.01
CA TRP A 107 -0.58 13.25 -4.49
C TRP A 107 0.53 13.55 -5.50
N PHE A 108 0.31 13.28 -6.78
CA PHE A 108 1.28 13.57 -7.83
C PHE A 108 1.47 15.07 -8.04
N THR A 109 0.37 15.81 -8.21
CA THR A 109 0.39 17.24 -8.55
C THR A 109 0.88 18.12 -7.39
N LEU A 110 0.65 17.69 -6.14
CA LEU A 110 1.20 18.34 -4.95
C LEU A 110 2.66 17.94 -4.64
N GLY A 111 3.28 17.10 -5.47
CA GLY A 111 4.68 16.69 -5.31
C GLY A 111 4.92 15.72 -4.15
N ALA A 112 3.87 15.02 -3.69
CA ALA A 112 3.99 14.03 -2.62
C ALA A 112 4.53 12.68 -3.13
N ALA A 113 4.39 12.38 -4.43
CA ALA A 113 4.91 11.15 -5.03
C ALA A 113 5.16 11.29 -6.55
N ASP A 114 6.24 10.68 -7.04
CA ASP A 114 6.52 10.53 -8.49
C ASP A 114 5.94 9.23 -9.09
N GLY A 115 5.41 8.35 -8.24
CA GLY A 115 4.87 7.05 -8.62
C GLY A 115 4.34 6.28 -7.43
N PHE A 116 3.54 5.25 -7.71
CA PHE A 116 2.80 4.50 -6.69
C PHE A 116 3.10 3.01 -6.81
N ASN A 117 3.25 2.37 -5.65
CA ASN A 117 3.23 0.92 -5.58
C ASN A 117 1.78 0.46 -5.32
N ILE A 118 1.15 -0.14 -6.33
CA ILE A 118 -0.23 -0.58 -6.26
C ILE A 118 -0.28 -1.98 -5.66
N MET A 119 -1.03 -2.14 -4.56
CA MET A 119 -1.21 -3.42 -3.88
C MET A 119 -2.68 -3.79 -3.85
N PRO A 120 -3.16 -4.56 -4.84
CA PRO A 120 -4.54 -5.04 -4.86
C PRO A 120 -4.82 -5.96 -3.67
N ALA A 121 -6.00 -5.82 -3.07
CA ALA A 121 -6.42 -6.65 -1.94
C ALA A 121 -6.69 -8.10 -2.36
N VAL A 122 -7.09 -8.31 -3.62
CA VAL A 122 -7.31 -9.63 -4.23
C VAL A 122 -6.68 -9.63 -5.62
N LEU A 123 -5.97 -10.71 -5.95
CA LEU A 123 -5.38 -10.93 -7.27
C LEU A 123 -6.06 -12.13 -7.97
N PRO A 124 -6.20 -12.09 -9.31
CA PRO A 124 -5.84 -10.98 -10.19
C PRO A 124 -6.89 -9.86 -10.25
N SER A 125 -8.13 -10.12 -9.80
CA SER A 125 -9.29 -9.26 -10.06
C SER A 125 -9.12 -7.79 -9.62
N GLY A 126 -8.46 -7.53 -8.50
CA GLY A 126 -8.22 -6.16 -8.05
C GLY A 126 -7.18 -5.42 -8.90
N LEU A 127 -6.23 -6.14 -9.51
CA LEU A 127 -5.33 -5.56 -10.51
C LEU A 127 -6.07 -5.27 -11.80
N ASP A 128 -6.89 -6.22 -12.25
CA ASP A 128 -7.71 -6.07 -13.47
C ASP A 128 -8.63 -4.85 -13.34
N ALA A 129 -9.35 -4.70 -12.22
CA ALA A 129 -10.19 -3.53 -11.96
C ALA A 129 -9.42 -2.20 -12.00
N PHE A 130 -8.18 -2.17 -11.50
CA PHE A 130 -7.34 -0.97 -11.57
C PHE A 130 -6.89 -0.68 -13.01
N VAL A 131 -6.44 -1.70 -13.74
CA VAL A 131 -5.97 -1.57 -15.12
C VAL A 131 -7.10 -1.22 -16.08
N ASP A 132 -8.28 -1.78 -15.89
CA ASP A 132 -9.40 -1.61 -16.81
C ASP A 132 -10.19 -0.33 -16.53
N HIS A 133 -10.23 0.15 -15.29
CA HIS A 133 -11.06 1.30 -14.90
C HIS A 133 -10.29 2.54 -14.46
N VAL A 134 -9.13 2.41 -13.78
CA VAL A 134 -8.38 3.58 -13.27
C VAL A 134 -7.34 4.05 -14.29
N VAL A 135 -6.57 3.13 -14.87
CA VAL A 135 -5.52 3.46 -15.85
C VAL A 135 -6.01 4.28 -17.05
N PRO A 136 -7.20 4.01 -17.64
CA PRO A 136 -7.73 4.86 -18.71
C PRO A 136 -7.96 6.30 -18.26
N ILE A 137 -8.48 6.52 -17.05
CA ILE A 137 -8.71 7.85 -16.48
C ILE A 137 -7.38 8.59 -16.33
N LEU A 138 -6.37 7.94 -15.73
CA LEU A 138 -5.04 8.52 -15.56
C LEU A 138 -4.39 8.89 -16.90
N ARG A 139 -4.59 8.08 -17.94
CA ARG A 139 -4.12 8.38 -19.30
C ARG A 139 -4.84 9.59 -19.89
N THR A 140 -6.17 9.66 -19.78
CA THR A 140 -6.96 10.81 -20.24
C THR A 140 -6.54 12.11 -19.56
N ARG A 141 -6.17 12.04 -18.27
CA ARG A 141 -5.65 13.19 -17.50
C ARG A 141 -4.17 13.50 -17.76
N GLY A 142 -3.49 12.73 -18.61
CA GLY A 142 -2.06 12.91 -18.89
C GLY A 142 -1.12 12.54 -17.73
N LEU A 143 -1.63 11.85 -16.71
CA LEU A 143 -0.87 11.42 -15.53
C LEU A 143 -0.13 10.10 -15.77
N LEU A 144 -0.52 9.36 -16.81
CA LEU A 144 0.11 8.10 -17.16
C LEU A 144 0.34 8.01 -18.67
N ARG A 145 1.51 7.48 -19.05
CA ARG A 145 1.86 7.22 -20.45
C ARG A 145 0.88 6.27 -21.13
N THR A 146 0.60 6.53 -22.41
CA THR A 146 -0.28 5.70 -23.25
C THR A 146 0.47 4.57 -23.95
N GLU A 147 1.76 4.76 -24.23
CA GLU A 147 2.65 3.79 -24.87
C GLU A 147 4.03 3.74 -24.20
N TYR A 148 4.72 2.60 -24.29
CA TYR A 148 6.07 2.43 -23.75
C TYR A 148 7.17 2.51 -24.82
N ASP A 149 6.82 2.23 -26.07
CA ASP A 149 7.76 2.00 -27.14
C ASP A 149 7.26 2.66 -28.43
N GLY A 150 7.01 3.98 -28.44
CA GLY A 150 6.77 4.78 -29.66
C GLY A 150 7.96 4.79 -30.65
N ARG A 151 8.72 3.70 -30.70
CA ARG A 151 9.97 3.44 -31.40
C ARG A 151 9.73 2.34 -32.44
N PRO A 152 10.44 2.37 -33.58
CA PRO A 152 10.24 1.41 -34.65
C PRO A 152 10.50 -0.05 -34.18
N PRO A 153 9.86 -1.06 -34.82
CA PRO A 153 9.92 -2.46 -34.37
C PRO A 153 11.33 -3.06 -34.28
N GLN A 154 12.32 -2.42 -34.90
CA GLN A 154 13.72 -2.85 -34.90
C GLN A 154 14.60 -2.11 -33.87
N ALA A 155 14.04 -1.19 -33.08
CA ALA A 155 14.79 -0.46 -32.07
C ALA A 155 15.20 -1.39 -30.90
N PRO A 156 16.40 -1.21 -30.32
CA PRO A 156 16.81 -1.95 -29.12
C PRO A 156 15.81 -1.74 -27.97
N ARG A 157 15.50 -2.81 -27.25
CA ARG A 157 14.65 -2.73 -26.04
C ARG A 157 15.25 -1.75 -25.04
N GLN A 158 14.42 -0.84 -24.54
CA GLN A 158 14.83 0.13 -23.53
C GLN A 158 14.94 -0.59 -22.18
N THR A 159 16.00 -0.27 -21.44
CA THR A 159 16.18 -0.70 -20.05
C THR A 159 15.20 0.01 -19.12
N LEU A 160 14.94 -0.58 -17.94
CA LEU A 160 14.09 0.06 -16.94
C LEU A 160 14.61 1.44 -16.49
N ARG A 161 15.95 1.61 -16.41
CA ARG A 161 16.57 2.89 -16.06
C ARG A 161 16.24 3.98 -17.07
N GLU A 162 16.42 3.67 -18.35
CA GLU A 162 16.11 4.60 -19.44
C GLU A 162 14.61 4.97 -19.46
N ARG A 163 13.70 4.04 -19.11
CA ARG A 163 12.25 4.32 -18.97
C ARG A 163 11.90 5.35 -17.89
N TYR A 164 12.79 5.53 -16.91
CA TYR A 164 12.70 6.49 -15.81
C TYR A 164 13.67 7.67 -15.98
N GLY A 165 14.34 7.80 -17.12
CA GLY A 165 15.33 8.87 -17.35
C GLY A 165 16.59 8.75 -16.48
N LEU A 166 16.89 7.56 -15.95
CA LEU A 166 18.01 7.33 -15.04
C LEU A 166 19.28 6.93 -15.83
N PRO A 167 20.46 7.47 -15.46
CA PRO A 167 21.71 7.11 -16.12
C PRO A 167 22.12 5.67 -15.79
N ARG A 168 22.86 5.03 -16.71
CA ARG A 168 23.51 3.76 -16.46
C ARG A 168 24.75 3.99 -15.57
N PRO A 169 24.85 3.36 -14.39
CA PRO A 169 26.04 3.53 -13.55
C PRO A 169 27.28 2.98 -14.25
N ALA A 170 28.38 3.72 -14.21
CA ALA A 170 29.67 3.22 -14.67
C ALA A 170 30.10 2.04 -13.78
N ASN A 171 30.69 1.01 -14.39
CA ASN A 171 31.25 -0.09 -13.62
C ASN A 171 32.53 0.39 -12.92
N GLN A 172 32.47 0.51 -11.59
CA GLN A 172 33.55 0.99 -10.73
C GLN A 172 34.80 0.10 -10.71
N HIS A 173 34.71 -1.13 -11.23
CA HIS A 173 35.81 -2.10 -11.24
C HIS A 173 36.55 -2.14 -12.58
N VAL A 174 36.16 -1.33 -13.57
CA VAL A 174 36.87 -1.22 -14.85
C VAL A 174 37.79 0.00 -14.78
N SER A 175 39.09 -0.22 -14.77
CA SER A 175 40.05 0.88 -14.93
C SER A 175 39.87 1.53 -16.32
N PRO A 176 39.95 2.87 -16.45
CA PRO A 176 39.79 3.58 -17.72
C PRO A 176 40.78 3.21 -18.85
N ALA A 177 41.74 2.32 -18.58
CA ALA A 177 42.91 2.07 -19.41
C ALA A 177 42.72 0.98 -20.49
N LEU A 178 41.59 0.29 -20.59
CA LEU A 178 41.41 -0.83 -21.53
C LEU A 178 40.51 -0.55 -22.74
N ALA A 179 40.11 0.70 -22.98
CA ALA A 179 39.23 1.08 -24.10
C ALA A 179 39.96 1.65 -25.33
N ARG A 180 41.26 1.40 -25.50
CA ARG A 180 42.01 1.78 -26.71
C ARG A 180 42.97 0.68 -27.14
N ILE A 181 42.50 -0.24 -27.98
CA ILE A 181 43.26 -0.85 -29.09
C ILE A 181 42.28 -1.00 -30.26
#